data_AF-A0A955I667-F1
#
_entry.id   AF-A0A955I667-F1
#
_cell.length_a   1.000
_cell.length_b   1.000
_cell.length_c   1.000
_cell.angle_alpha   90.00
_cell.angle_beta   90.00
_cell.angle_gamma   90.00
#
_symmetry.space_group_name_H-M   'P 1'
#
loop_
_entity.id
_entity.type
_entity.pdbx_description
1 polymer ?
#
loop_
_entity_poly.entity_id
_entity_poly.type
_entity_poly.pdbx_seq_one_letter_code
_entity_poly.pdbx_strand_id
1 'polypeptide(L)'
;MTDIIKDFEEKVSGNVLSYLKKNKDFEMQNVALFEEEMKDLKCKDPLIIAFGNITYDILQKHFGERYRIKKVMHYSQQIGKENYKKSVWKDLFDKDL
;
A
#
# COMPACT_ATOMS: atom_id res chain seq x y z
N MET A 1 -5.67 -9.22 0.51
CA MET A 1 -4.61 -8.44 1.17
C MET A 1 -3.30 -9.04 0.71
N THR A 2 -2.44 -8.24 0.09
CA THR A 2 -1.19 -8.69 -0.53
C THR A 2 -0.14 -7.62 -0.28
N ASP A 3 1.14 -7.99 -0.37
CA ASP A 3 2.25 -7.06 -0.29
C ASP A 3 2.65 -6.59 -1.68
N ILE A 4 2.88 -5.27 -1.81
CA ILE A 4 3.40 -4.66 -3.05
C ILE A 4 4.90 -4.94 -3.21
N ILE A 5 5.63 -5.16 -2.12
CA ILE A 5 7.02 -5.59 -2.15
C ILE A 5 7.06 -7.04 -1.66
N LYS A 6 7.39 -7.96 -2.57
CA LYS A 6 7.48 -9.40 -2.35
C LYS A 6 8.90 -9.80 -2.01
N ASP A 7 9.04 -10.92 -1.30
CA ASP A 7 10.32 -11.57 -0.98
C ASP A 7 11.38 -10.67 -0.35
N PHE A 8 10.94 -9.76 0.53
CA PHE A 8 11.82 -8.88 1.29
C PHE A 8 11.67 -9.14 2.79
N GLU A 9 12.54 -9.98 3.36
CA GLU A 9 12.55 -10.37 4.78
C GLU A 9 13.04 -9.27 5.73
N GLU A 10 12.65 -8.01 5.51
CA GLU A 10 13.06 -6.90 6.35
C GLU A 10 11.88 -6.36 7.18
N LYS A 11 12.07 -6.35 8.51
CA LYS A 11 11.03 -5.93 9.46
C LYS A 11 11.06 -4.42 9.69
N VAL A 12 12.15 -3.75 9.31
CA VAL A 12 12.34 -2.31 9.54
C VAL A 12 12.00 -1.50 8.27
N SER A 13 10.91 -0.76 8.34
CA SER A 13 10.38 0.07 7.25
C SER A 13 11.38 1.08 6.65
N GLY A 14 12.27 1.65 7.46
CA GLY A 14 13.32 2.56 7.00
C GLY A 14 14.36 1.89 6.09
N ASN A 15 14.67 0.62 6.33
CA ASN A 15 15.60 -0.16 5.52
C ASN A 15 14.99 -0.49 4.15
N VAL A 16 13.68 -0.78 4.11
CA VAL A 16 12.92 -1.00 2.86
C VAL A 16 13.05 0.21 1.93
N LEU A 17 12.77 1.43 2.43
CA LEU A 17 12.87 2.64 1.61
C LEU A 17 14.28 2.89 1.08
N SER A 18 15.30 2.70 1.93
CA SER A 18 16.71 2.86 1.54
C SER A 18 17.10 1.87 0.45
N TYR A 19 16.66 0.61 0.59
CA TYR A 19 16.90 -0.44 -0.39
C TYR A 19 16.22 -0.15 -1.73
N LEU A 20 14.94 0.21 -1.73
CA LEU A 20 14.19 0.55 -2.95
C LEU A 20 14.74 1.78 -3.67
N LYS A 21 15.32 2.74 -2.93
CA LYS A 21 16.01 3.89 -3.54
C LYS A 21 17.26 3.48 -4.31
N LYS A 22 18.01 2.49 -3.80
CA LYS A 22 19.25 1.99 -4.42
C LYS A 22 19.01 0.95 -5.50
N ASN A 23 17.91 0.19 -5.41
CA ASN A 23 17.60 -0.93 -6.29
C ASN A 23 16.29 -0.66 -7.04
N LYS A 24 16.35 0.24 -8.03
CA LYS A 24 15.14 0.66 -8.77
C LYS A 24 14.52 -0.46 -9.58
N ASP A 25 15.33 -1.36 -10.13
CA ASP A 25 14.82 -2.51 -10.89
C ASP A 25 14.01 -3.45 -10.00
N PHE A 26 14.40 -3.64 -8.74
CA PHE A 26 13.64 -4.44 -7.78
C PHE A 26 12.28 -3.80 -7.46
N GLU A 27 12.22 -2.47 -7.29
CA GLU A 27 10.95 -1.75 -7.13
C GLU A 27 10.06 -1.97 -8.37
N MET A 28 10.61 -1.83 -9.57
CA MET A 28 9.87 -1.97 -10.83
C MET A 28 9.37 -3.40 -11.08
N GLN A 29 10.16 -4.43 -10.74
CA GLN A 29 9.74 -5.82 -10.84
C GLN A 29 8.54 -6.11 -9.94
N ASN A 30 8.58 -5.62 -8.71
CA ASN A 30 7.49 -5.75 -7.75
C ASN A 30 6.23 -5.00 -8.18
N VAL A 31 6.37 -3.81 -8.74
CA VAL A 31 5.27 -3.04 -9.35
C VAL A 31 4.64 -3.81 -10.51
N ALA A 32 5.44 -4.43 -11.38
CA ALA A 32 4.93 -5.22 -12.50
C ALA A 32 4.13 -6.46 -12.01
N LEU A 33 4.67 -7.20 -11.04
CA LEU A 33 3.99 -8.34 -10.42
C LEU A 33 2.66 -7.92 -9.77
N PHE A 34 2.65 -6.80 -9.05
CA PHE A 34 1.42 -6.29 -8.46
C PHE A 34 0.38 -5.91 -9.53
N GLU A 35 0.81 -5.33 -10.67
CA GLU A 35 -0.10 -5.02 -11.77
C GLU A 35 -0.71 -6.28 -12.40
N GLU A 36 0.06 -7.37 -12.51
CA GLU A 36 -0.45 -8.68 -12.95
C GLU A 36 -1.51 -9.21 -11.98
N GLU A 37 -1.25 -9.18 -10.67
CA GLU A 37 -2.23 -9.55 -9.64
C GLU A 37 -3.53 -8.73 -9.79
N MET A 38 -3.42 -7.42 -10.04
CA MET A 38 -4.58 -6.56 -10.24
C MET A 38 -5.38 -6.92 -11.51
N LYS A 39 -4.71 -7.34 -12.58
CA LYS A 39 -5.35 -7.83 -13.82
C LYS A 39 -6.09 -9.15 -13.59
N ASP A 40 -5.51 -10.04 -12.79
CA ASP A 40 -6.11 -11.34 -12.46
C ASP A 40 -7.40 -11.23 -11.66
N LEU A 41 -7.54 -10.18 -10.85
CA LEU A 41 -8.79 -9.89 -10.12
C LEU A 41 -9.97 -9.53 -11.03
N LYS A 42 -9.73 -9.17 -12.29
CA LYS A 42 -10.75 -8.80 -13.29
C LYS A 42 -11.73 -7.72 -12.78
N CYS A 43 -11.25 -6.82 -11.92
CA CYS A 43 -12.05 -5.72 -11.37
C CYS A 43 -11.93 -4.48 -12.28
N LYS A 44 -13.06 -3.85 -12.60
CA LYS A 44 -13.09 -2.71 -13.53
C LYS A 44 -12.60 -1.39 -12.94
N ASP A 45 -12.87 -1.14 -11.65
CA ASP A 45 -12.49 0.09 -10.95
C ASP A 45 -12.26 -0.22 -9.45
N PRO A 46 -11.14 -0.90 -9.14
CA PRO A 46 -10.84 -1.29 -7.77
C PRO A 46 -10.43 -0.07 -6.93
N LEU A 47 -10.96 -0.03 -5.70
CA LEU A 47 -10.40 0.81 -4.63
C LEU A 47 -9.27 0.03 -3.94
N ILE A 48 -8.05 0.54 -4.01
CA ILE A 48 -6.88 -0.02 -3.32
C ILE A 48 -6.75 0.65 -1.96
N ILE A 49 -6.72 -0.15 -0.89
CA ILE A 49 -6.52 0.32 0.48
C ILE A 49 -5.06 0.04 0.86
N ALA A 50 -4.26 1.09 0.98
CA ALA A 50 -2.84 1.04 1.28
C ALA A 50 -2.59 1.15 2.79
N PHE A 51 -2.01 0.10 3.38
CA PHE A 51 -1.68 0.08 4.80
C PHE A 51 -0.30 0.70 5.05
N GLY A 52 -0.28 1.86 5.70
CA GLY A 52 0.94 2.58 6.04
C GLY A 52 1.47 3.50 4.93
N ASN A 53 2.37 4.41 5.33
CA ASN A 53 2.86 5.48 4.43
C ASN A 53 3.68 4.94 3.26
N ILE A 54 4.61 4.00 3.48
CA ILE A 54 5.49 3.50 2.41
C ILE A 54 4.69 2.82 1.30
N THR A 55 3.77 1.93 1.67
CA THR A 55 2.89 1.23 0.74
C THR A 55 2.06 2.23 -0.06
N TYR A 56 1.49 3.23 0.60
CA TYR A 56 0.73 4.29 -0.05
C TYR A 56 1.58 5.09 -1.04
N ASP A 57 2.79 5.50 -0.66
CA ASP A 57 3.66 6.31 -1.50
C ASP A 57 4.09 5.55 -2.76
N ILE A 58 4.40 4.25 -2.65
CA ILE A 58 4.75 3.40 -3.80
C ILE A 58 3.54 3.25 -4.73
N LEU A 59 2.37 2.92 -4.17
CA LEU A 59 1.13 2.77 -4.95
C LEU A 59 0.76 4.07 -5.66
N GLN A 60 0.78 5.20 -4.94
CA GLN A 60 0.42 6.50 -5.49
C GLN A 60 1.38 6.92 -6.60
N LYS A 61 2.68 6.67 -6.43
CA LYS A 61 3.72 6.97 -7.43
C LYS A 61 3.51 6.22 -8.75
N HIS A 62 3.14 4.94 -8.71
CA HIS A 62 3.09 4.08 -9.90
C HIS A 62 1.69 3.91 -10.49
N PHE A 63 0.65 4.06 -9.65
CA PHE A 63 -0.72 3.74 -10.03
C PHE A 63 -1.74 4.83 -9.67
N GLY A 64 -1.32 5.97 -9.11
CA GLY A 64 -2.22 7.04 -8.66
C GLY A 64 -3.09 7.65 -9.76
N GLU A 65 -2.67 7.55 -11.02
CA GLU A 65 -3.46 8.00 -12.18
C GLU A 65 -4.46 6.95 -12.67
N ARG A 66 -4.31 5.68 -12.27
CA ARG A 66 -5.08 4.54 -12.78
C ARG A 66 -6.07 3.98 -11.79
N TYR A 67 -5.72 3.97 -10.50
CA TYR A 67 -6.54 3.39 -9.44
C TYR A 67 -6.89 4.43 -8.39
N ARG A 68 -8.06 4.25 -7.77
CA ARG A 68 -8.41 4.98 -6.55
C ARG A 68 -7.65 4.33 -5.40
N ILE A 69 -6.79 5.11 -4.75
CA ILE A 69 -5.95 4.63 -3.66
C ILE A 69 -6.28 5.41 -2.39
N LYS A 70 -6.57 4.71 -1.29
CA LYS A 70 -6.75 5.32 0.03
C LYS A 70 -5.73 4.78 1.01
N LYS A 71 -5.14 5.69 1.78
CA LYS A 71 -4.23 5.33 2.87
C LYS A 71 -5.02 5.01 4.13
N VAL A 72 -4.59 3.98 4.84
CA VAL A 72 -5.01 3.69 6.21
C VAL A 72 -3.80 3.43 7.08
N MET A 73 -3.97 3.55 8.39
CA MET A 73 -2.95 3.16 9.37
C MET A 73 -2.52 1.69 9.17
N HIS A 74 -1.23 1.40 9.37
CA HIS A 74 -0.74 0.02 9.30
C HIS A 74 -1.36 -0.83 10.42
N TYR A 75 -1.79 -2.05 10.10
CA TYR A 75 -2.54 -2.91 11.03
C TYR A 75 -1.72 -3.35 12.25
N SER A 76 -0.39 -3.33 12.18
CA SER A 76 0.52 -3.68 13.29
C SER A 76 0.79 -2.52 14.26
N GLN A 77 0.17 -1.35 14.06
CA GLN A 77 0.26 -0.24 15.00
C GLN A 77 -0.25 -0.65 16.38
N GLN A 78 0.50 -0.28 17.43
CA GLN A 78 0.17 -0.59 18.82
C GLN A 78 -0.93 0.33 19.35
N ILE A 79 -2.13 0.21 18.78
CA ILE A 79 -3.33 0.91 19.23
C ILE A 79 -4.47 -0.07 19.52
N GLY A 80 -5.42 0.33 20.37
CA GLY A 80 -6.58 -0.51 20.69
C GLY A 80 -7.46 -0.77 19.45
N LYS A 81 -8.04 -1.97 19.35
CA LYS A 81 -8.87 -2.41 18.20
C LYS A 81 -9.98 -1.41 17.84
N GLU A 82 -10.67 -0.87 18.85
CA GLU A 82 -11.74 0.11 18.63
C GLU A 82 -11.22 1.44 18.08
N ASN A 83 -10.05 1.88 18.54
CA ASN A 83 -9.41 3.09 18.02
C ASN A 83 -8.90 2.88 16.60
N TYR A 84 -8.35 1.70 16.29
CA TYR A 84 -7.95 1.33 14.94
C TYR A 84 -9.16 1.33 13.99
N LYS A 85 -10.27 0.70 14.40
CA LYS A 85 -11.52 0.71 13.66
C LYS A 85 -11.96 2.15 13.39
N LYS A 86 -12.05 3.00 14.41
CA LYS A 86 -12.41 4.42 14.24
C LYS A 86 -11.50 5.16 13.25
N SER A 87 -10.18 4.94 13.32
CA SER A 87 -9.23 5.54 12.37
C SER A 87 -9.49 5.09 10.94
N VAL A 88 -9.64 3.79 10.71
CA VAL A 88 -9.89 3.25 9.36
C VAL A 88 -11.22 3.74 8.81
N TRP A 89 -12.27 3.80 9.64
CA TRP A 89 -13.58 4.33 9.23
C TRP A 89 -13.48 5.79 8.80
N LYS A 90 -12.76 6.61 9.57
CA LYS A 90 -12.48 8.01 9.22
C LYS A 90 -11.72 8.10 7.89
N ASP A 91 -10.62 7.39 7.74
CA ASP A 91 -9.77 7.43 6.53
C ASP A 91 -10.53 6.99 5.25
N LEU A 92 -11.44 6.02 5.37
CA LEU A 92 -12.16 5.45 4.23
C LEU A 92 -13.44 6.20 3.86
N PHE A 93 -14.16 6.80 4.83
CA PHE A 93 -15.53 7.24 4.59
C PHE A 93 -15.84 8.69 4.97
N ASP A 94 -15.01 9.36 5.75
CA ASP A 94 -15.22 10.79 5.97
C ASP A 94 -14.90 11.57 4.70
N LYS A 95 -15.83 12.44 4.30
CA LYS A 95 -15.82 13.20 3.04
C LYS A 95 -15.00 14.51 3.11
N ASP A 96 -14.33 14.76 4.23
CA ASP A 96 -13.60 16.01 4.49
C ASP A 96 -12.07 15.91 4.23
N LEU A 97 -11.66 15.05 3.31
CA LEU A 97 -10.27 14.90 2.83
C LEU A 97 -10.19 14.91 1.30
#